data_AF-A0A7W6LIU7-F1
#
_entry.id   AF-A0A7W6LIU7-F1
#
_cell.length_a   1.000
_cell.length_b   1.000
_cell.length_c   1.000
_cell.angle_alpha   90.00
_cell.angle_beta   90.00
_cell.angle_gamma   90.00
#
_symmetry.space_group_name_H-M   'P 1'
#
loop_
_entity.id
_entity.type
_entity.pdbx_description
1 polymer ?
#
loop_
_entity_poly.entity_id
_entity_poly.type
_entity_poly.pdbx_seq_one_letter_code
_entity_poly.pdbx_strand_id
1 'polypeptide(L)'
;MAKPDIGETRPSIYLDLESEADRAKLSEPELYLASHEDKLVILDEVHRLPNVFEILRGLIDRNRRAGRRAGQFLLLGSASIDLLKQSGETLAGRIAYLEMQPVDGLEVPADALERLWLRGGFPNSFLASSDRGGMRWRQDFTRTYLERDFPLLGPRIPAETLRRFWTILAHHQSGLLNAAELARSLGAHIGSILSEVGASGKPGAVHFRAHNGS
;
A
#
# COMPACT_ATOMS: atom_id res chain seq x y z
N MET A 1 11.84 -7.32 4.44
CA MET A 1 12.63 -7.10 5.66
C MET A 1 13.41 -5.81 5.46
N ALA A 2 12.85 -4.68 5.89
CA ALA A 2 13.42 -3.35 5.74
C ALA A 2 12.98 -2.48 6.94
N LYS A 3 13.39 -2.87 8.13
CA LYS A 3 13.41 -2.13 9.41
C LYS A 3 14.53 -2.81 10.20
N PRO A 4 15.51 -2.14 10.82
CA PRO A 4 15.62 -0.71 11.18
C PRO A 4 17.05 -0.12 11.00
N ASP A 5 17.32 0.73 10.00
CA ASP A 5 18.66 1.35 9.87
C ASP A 5 18.66 2.89 9.82
N ILE A 6 17.48 3.52 9.77
CA ILE A 6 17.37 4.98 9.72
C ILE A 6 17.47 5.60 11.13
N GLY A 7 17.36 4.80 12.19
CA GLY A 7 17.44 5.25 13.59
C GLY A 7 18.86 5.47 14.12
N GLU A 8 19.90 4.97 13.43
CA GLU A 8 21.28 5.04 13.95
C GLU A 8 22.00 6.36 13.65
N THR A 9 21.51 7.14 12.68
CA THR A 9 22.16 8.39 12.24
C THR A 9 21.46 9.66 12.73
N ARG A 10 20.22 9.56 13.25
CA ARG A 10 19.46 10.70 13.74
C ARG A 10 18.50 10.27 14.86
N PRO A 11 18.39 11.02 15.97
CA PRO A 11 17.45 10.66 17.03
C PRO A 11 16.03 10.60 16.47
N SER A 12 15.38 9.46 16.69
CA SER A 12 14.05 9.17 16.14
C SER A 12 13.11 8.61 17.20
N ILE A 13 11.82 8.87 17.05
CA ILE A 13 10.74 8.27 17.82
C ILE A 13 9.89 7.45 16.87
N TYR A 14 9.58 6.24 17.28
CA TYR A 14 8.70 5.35 16.54
C TYR A 14 7.40 5.16 17.30
N LEU A 15 6.27 5.36 16.61
CA LEU A 15 4.93 5.16 17.13
C LEU A 15 4.17 4.20 16.23
N ASP A 16 3.74 3.08 16.79
CA ASP A 16 2.87 2.11 16.12
C ASP A 16 1.41 2.44 16.45
N LEU A 17 0.64 2.93 15.48
CA LEU A 17 -0.74 3.34 15.73
C LEU A 17 -1.72 2.18 15.84
N GLU A 18 -1.27 0.92 15.67
CA GLU A 18 -2.04 -0.24 16.11
C GLU A 18 -2.04 -0.35 17.65
N SER A 19 -0.94 0.04 18.30
CA SER A 19 -0.77 0.02 19.75
C SER A 19 -1.62 1.10 20.43
N GLU A 20 -2.45 0.68 21.39
CA GLU A 20 -3.26 1.60 22.20
C GLU A 20 -2.39 2.57 23.01
N ALA A 21 -1.25 2.10 23.54
CA ALA A 21 -0.34 2.92 24.33
C ALA A 21 0.30 4.05 23.48
N ASP A 22 0.65 3.76 22.23
CA ASP A 22 1.22 4.78 21.34
C ASP A 22 0.15 5.75 20.83
N ARG A 23 -1.07 5.27 20.56
CA ARG A 23 -2.21 6.15 20.28
C ARG A 23 -2.54 7.05 21.48
N ALA A 24 -2.46 6.54 22.70
CA ALA A 24 -2.74 7.32 23.90
C ALA A 24 -1.76 8.49 24.09
N LYS A 25 -0.49 8.35 23.64
CA LYS A 25 0.47 9.47 23.60
C LYS A 25 0.03 10.60 22.67
N LEU A 26 -0.80 10.28 21.67
CA LEU A 26 -1.33 11.21 20.67
C LEU A 26 -2.75 11.68 21.01
N SER A 27 -3.16 11.64 22.28
CA SER A 27 -4.41 12.27 22.74
C SER A 27 -4.39 13.79 22.50
N GLU A 28 -3.25 14.43 22.73
CA GLU A 28 -2.94 15.82 22.39
C GLU A 28 -1.78 15.85 21.38
N PRO A 29 -2.03 15.52 20.10
CA PRO A 29 -0.99 15.21 19.13
C PRO A 29 -0.12 16.44 18.80
N GLU A 30 -0.69 17.64 18.76
CA GLU A 30 0.10 18.86 18.56
C GLU A 30 1.11 19.10 19.67
N LEU A 31 0.71 18.94 20.93
CA LEU A 31 1.58 19.15 22.09
C LEU A 31 2.67 18.08 22.14
N TYR A 32 2.29 16.82 21.98
CA TYR A 32 3.23 15.71 21.98
C TYR A 32 4.26 15.82 20.86
N LEU A 33 3.82 16.07 19.62
CA LEU A 33 4.73 16.15 18.47
C LEU A 33 5.59 17.41 18.50
N ALA A 34 5.07 18.54 19.00
CA ALA A 34 5.85 19.76 19.18
C ALA A 34 6.99 19.56 20.21
N SER A 35 6.78 18.76 21.26
CA SER A 35 7.83 18.45 22.23
C SER A 35 8.99 17.60 21.67
N HIS A 36 8.82 17.05 20.46
CA HIS A 36 9.77 16.18 19.79
C HIS A 36 10.24 16.72 18.44
N GLU A 37 10.18 18.04 18.26
CA GLU A 37 10.58 18.70 17.02
C GLU A 37 12.04 18.42 16.63
N ASP A 38 12.91 18.10 17.60
CA ASP A 38 14.35 17.83 17.44
C ASP A 38 14.65 16.42 16.90
N LYS A 39 13.62 15.58 16.79
CA LYS A 39 13.72 14.18 16.40
C LYS A 39 12.92 13.91 15.13
N LEU A 40 13.28 12.84 14.43
CA LEU A 40 12.39 12.27 13.42
C LEU A 40 11.26 11.52 14.11
N VAL A 41 10.01 11.88 13.84
CA VAL A 41 8.87 11.07 14.31
C VAL A 41 8.39 10.15 13.18
N ILE A 42 8.45 8.85 13.44
CA ILE A 42 7.99 7.78 12.56
C ILE A 42 6.62 7.33 13.04
N LEU A 43 5.60 7.49 12.21
CA LEU A 43 4.21 7.09 12.46
C LEU A 43 3.90 5.89 11.58
N ASP A 44 3.70 4.72 12.17
CA ASP A 44 3.28 3.52 11.46
C ASP A 44 1.77 3.29 11.52
N GLU A 45 1.23 2.72 10.46
CA GLU A 45 -0.20 2.57 10.21
C GLU A 45 -0.99 3.88 10.39
N VAL A 46 -0.51 4.95 9.73
CA VAL A 46 -1.03 6.32 9.80
C VAL A 46 -2.54 6.45 9.53
N HIS A 47 -3.14 5.49 8.82
CA HIS A 47 -4.58 5.43 8.58
C HIS A 47 -5.42 5.27 9.87
N ARG A 48 -4.81 4.85 10.98
CA ARG A 48 -5.46 4.73 12.29
C ARG A 48 -5.67 6.07 13.00
N LEU A 49 -4.97 7.12 12.58
CA LEU A 49 -5.09 8.47 13.16
C LEU A 49 -5.81 9.40 12.18
N PRO A 50 -7.12 9.65 12.36
CA PRO A 50 -7.86 10.58 11.50
C PRO A 50 -7.28 12.00 11.61
N ASN A 51 -7.35 12.78 10.53
CA ASN A 51 -6.92 14.18 10.46
C ASN A 51 -5.44 14.43 10.79
N VAL A 52 -4.61 13.38 10.83
CA VAL A 52 -3.16 13.48 11.08
C VAL A 52 -2.47 14.49 10.17
N PHE A 53 -2.91 14.62 8.92
CA PHE A 53 -2.32 15.56 7.96
C PHE A 53 -2.55 17.03 8.32
N GLU A 54 -3.71 17.36 8.86
CA GLU A 54 -4.03 18.73 9.31
C GLU A 54 -3.12 19.14 10.46
N ILE A 55 -2.96 18.23 11.42
CA ILE A 55 -2.06 18.37 12.58
C ILE A 55 -0.61 18.55 12.11
N LEU A 56 -0.13 17.64 11.25
CA LEU A 56 1.24 17.68 10.74
C LEU A 56 1.52 18.94 9.91
N ARG A 57 0.55 19.43 9.12
CA ARG A 57 0.71 20.67 8.35
C ARG A 57 1.01 21.85 9.27
N GLY A 58 0.24 22.01 10.35
CA GLY A 58 0.43 23.08 11.33
C GLY A 58 1.83 23.05 11.93
N LEU A 59 2.28 21.85 12.34
CA LEU A 59 3.62 21.62 12.90
C LEU A 59 4.73 21.89 11.87
N ILE A 60 4.62 21.35 10.66
CA ILE A 60 5.60 21.53 9.59
C ILE A 60 5.76 23.01 9.24
N ASP A 61 4.66 23.76 9.14
CA ASP A 61 4.70 25.19 8.80
C ASP A 61 5.27 26.05 9.92
N ARG A 62 5.09 25.67 11.20
CA ARG A 62 5.78 26.30 12.33
C ARG A 62 7.28 26.01 12.29
N ASN A 63 7.65 24.74 12.14
CA ASN A 63 9.05 24.30 12.15
C ASN A 63 9.86 24.82 10.95
N ARG A 64 9.22 24.97 9.78
CA ARG A 64 9.84 25.61 8.60
C ARG A 64 10.20 27.06 8.87
N ARG A 65 9.34 27.82 9.56
CA ARG A 65 9.64 29.20 9.98
C ARG A 65 10.77 29.26 10.99
N ALA A 66 10.91 28.25 11.84
CA ALA A 66 12.04 28.07 12.76
C ALA A 66 13.33 27.52 12.09
N GLY A 67 13.37 27.40 10.76
CA GLY A 67 14.55 26.98 10.01
C GLY A 67 14.66 25.47 9.74
N ARG A 68 13.75 24.63 10.27
CA ARG A 68 13.74 23.18 10.06
C ARG A 68 12.96 22.82 8.81
N ARG A 69 13.66 22.59 7.70
CA ARG A 69 13.04 22.49 6.37
C ARG A 69 12.55 21.09 5.99
N ALA A 70 13.14 20.01 6.50
CA ALA A 70 12.86 18.66 6.02
C ALA A 70 13.01 17.57 7.10
N GLY A 71 12.43 16.40 6.84
CA GLY A 71 12.64 15.19 7.63
C GLY A 71 12.07 15.27 9.05
N GLN A 72 10.95 15.95 9.27
CA GLN A 72 10.35 16.01 10.61
C GLN A 72 9.53 14.76 10.91
N PHE A 73 8.85 14.22 9.89
CA PHE A 73 7.93 13.10 10.01
C PHE A 73 8.19 12.08 8.91
N LEU A 74 8.08 10.79 9.25
CA LEU A 74 8.04 9.66 8.32
C LEU A 74 6.74 8.90 8.55
N LEU A 75 5.90 8.83 7.53
CA LEU A 75 4.60 8.15 7.61
C LEU A 75 4.69 6.81 6.91
N LEU A 76 4.30 5.75 7.60
CA LEU A 76 4.25 4.39 7.10
C LEU A 76 2.79 3.92 7.13
N GLY A 77 2.41 3.12 6.14
CA GLY A 77 1.06 2.55 6.05
C GLY A 77 0.79 1.93 4.69
N SER A 78 0.28 0.71 4.70
CA SER A 78 0.05 -0.11 3.50
C SER A 78 -1.14 0.36 2.64
N ALA A 79 -2.16 0.93 3.28
CA ALA A 79 -3.42 1.34 2.62
C ALA A 79 -3.58 2.88 2.53
N SER A 80 -2.61 3.64 3.03
CA SER A 80 -2.83 5.04 3.40
C SER A 80 -2.79 6.02 2.22
N ILE A 81 -2.11 5.69 1.12
CA ILE A 81 -1.81 6.62 0.02
C ILE A 81 -3.02 6.93 -0.88
N ASP A 82 -3.96 5.99 -1.03
CA ASP A 82 -5.15 6.22 -1.86
C ASP A 82 -6.31 6.87 -1.08
N LEU A 83 -6.42 6.61 0.23
CA LEU A 83 -7.28 7.39 1.13
C LEU A 83 -6.82 8.86 1.22
N LEU A 84 -5.51 9.06 1.14
CA LEU A 84 -4.81 10.34 1.13
C LEU A 84 -5.15 11.26 -0.06
N LYS A 85 -5.50 10.71 -1.21
CA LYS A 85 -5.89 11.49 -2.40
C LYS A 85 -7.30 12.07 -2.30
N GLN A 86 -8.11 11.60 -1.36
CA GLN A 86 -9.52 11.99 -1.21
C GLN A 86 -9.74 13.08 -0.16
N SER A 87 -8.83 13.25 0.81
CA SER A 87 -8.88 14.38 1.75
C SER A 87 -8.48 15.67 1.03
N GLY A 88 -9.44 16.60 0.86
CA GLY A 88 -9.26 17.85 0.11
C GLY A 88 -8.18 18.81 0.65
N GLU A 89 -7.57 18.50 1.79
CA GLU A 89 -6.47 19.26 2.39
C GLU A 89 -5.11 18.69 1.96
N THR A 90 -4.64 19.10 0.78
CA THR A 90 -3.36 18.63 0.23
C THR A 90 -2.15 19.11 1.06
N LEU A 91 -1.22 18.21 1.41
CA LEU A 91 0.14 18.55 1.86
C LEU A 91 1.06 18.96 0.69
N ALA A 92 0.51 19.56 -0.36
CA ALA A 92 1.24 19.89 -1.58
C ALA A 92 2.52 20.71 -1.27
N GLY A 93 3.65 20.25 -1.80
CA GLY A 93 4.97 20.85 -1.61
C GLY A 93 5.59 20.66 -0.21
N ARG A 94 5.00 19.82 0.66
CA ARG A 94 5.48 19.53 2.02
C ARG A 94 5.69 18.04 2.28
N ILE A 95 5.21 17.19 1.39
CA ILE A 95 5.31 15.73 1.48
C ILE A 95 6.08 15.20 0.27
N ALA A 96 6.90 14.17 0.50
CA ALA A 96 7.46 13.33 -0.53
C ALA A 96 6.87 11.93 -0.36
N TYR A 97 6.46 11.32 -1.47
CA TYR A 97 5.92 9.96 -1.47
C TYR A 97 7.01 9.00 -1.93
N LEU A 98 7.18 7.92 -1.17
CA LEU A 98 8.02 6.79 -1.55
C LEU A 98 7.16 5.54 -1.50
N GLU A 99 6.82 5.01 -2.67
CA GLU A 99 6.15 3.74 -2.80
C GLU A 99 7.20 2.64 -2.95
N MET A 100 7.18 1.67 -2.03
CA MET A 100 8.02 0.47 -2.14
C MET A 100 7.25 -0.61 -2.89
N GLN A 101 7.74 -0.96 -4.07
CA GLN A 101 7.18 -2.05 -4.87
C GLN A 101 7.75 -3.40 -4.40
N PRO A 102 7.09 -4.52 -4.74
CA PRO A 102 7.72 -5.84 -4.65
C PRO A 102 9.04 -5.84 -5.42
N VAL A 103 9.98 -6.69 -5.00
CA VAL A 103 11.31 -6.83 -5.60
C VAL A 103 11.19 -7.08 -7.10
N ASP A 104 11.82 -6.23 -7.90
CA ASP A 104 11.87 -6.34 -9.35
C ASP A 104 13.05 -7.19 -9.86
N GLY A 105 12.96 -7.66 -11.11
CA GLY A 105 14.02 -8.41 -11.78
C GLY A 105 15.34 -7.65 -11.91
N LEU A 106 15.29 -6.31 -11.91
CA LEU A 106 16.48 -5.45 -11.94
C LEU A 106 17.15 -5.29 -10.56
N GLU A 107 16.47 -5.68 -9.49
CA GLU A 107 16.96 -5.60 -8.11
C GLU A 107 17.63 -6.90 -7.64
N VAL A 108 17.59 -7.95 -8.46
CA VAL A 108 18.15 -9.28 -8.15
C VAL A 108 19.28 -9.65 -9.12
N PRO A 109 20.27 -10.45 -8.68
CA PRO A 109 21.27 -10.98 -9.59
C PRO A 109 20.63 -11.93 -10.61
N ALA A 110 21.24 -12.07 -11.79
CA ALA A 110 20.67 -12.80 -12.92
C ALA A 110 20.37 -14.28 -12.61
N ASP A 111 21.15 -14.91 -11.72
CA ASP A 111 20.97 -16.28 -11.24
C ASP A 111 19.79 -16.44 -10.27
N ALA A 112 19.31 -15.36 -9.66
CA ALA A 112 18.13 -15.33 -8.83
C ALA A 112 16.84 -15.00 -9.60
N LEU A 113 16.95 -14.71 -10.89
CA LEU A 113 15.79 -14.32 -11.72
C LEU A 113 14.77 -15.47 -11.80
N GLU A 114 15.20 -16.71 -12.04
CA GLU A 114 14.31 -17.88 -12.05
C GLU A 114 13.58 -18.06 -10.71
N ARG A 115 14.29 -17.84 -9.59
CA ARG A 115 13.68 -17.85 -8.26
C ARG A 115 12.64 -16.74 -8.10
N LEU A 116 12.92 -15.54 -8.62
CA LEU A 116 11.97 -14.43 -8.62
C LEU A 116 10.73 -14.75 -9.45
N TRP A 117 10.88 -15.34 -10.64
CA TRP A 117 9.76 -15.80 -11.45
C TRP A 117 8.89 -16.83 -10.71
N LEU A 118 9.53 -17.81 -10.07
CA LEU A 118 8.82 -18.87 -9.37
C LEU A 118 8.20 -18.42 -8.05
N ARG A 119 8.82 -17.48 -7.32
CA ARG A 119 8.42 -17.08 -5.96
C ARG A 119 7.76 -15.70 -5.87
N GLY A 120 7.82 -14.90 -6.92
CA GLY A 120 7.30 -13.53 -6.96
C GLY A 120 8.13 -12.54 -6.12
N GLY A 121 7.88 -11.24 -6.32
CA GLY A 121 8.65 -10.15 -5.69
C GLY A 121 8.33 -9.85 -4.23
N PHE A 122 7.39 -10.55 -3.60
CA PHE A 122 7.13 -10.36 -2.17
C PHE A 122 8.31 -10.88 -1.35
N PRO A 123 8.96 -10.06 -0.51
CA PRO A 123 10.21 -10.44 0.17
C PRO A 123 10.10 -11.75 0.96
N ASN A 124 8.99 -11.96 1.68
CA ASN A 124 8.79 -13.17 2.48
C ASN A 124 8.59 -14.43 1.62
N SER A 125 8.04 -14.29 0.42
CA SER A 125 7.92 -15.41 -0.54
C SER A 125 9.26 -15.69 -1.21
N PHE A 126 9.94 -14.64 -1.68
CA PHE A 126 11.22 -14.73 -2.37
C PHE A 126 12.30 -15.36 -1.48
N LEU A 127 12.39 -14.90 -0.22
CA LEU A 127 13.36 -15.35 0.78
C LEU A 127 12.97 -16.64 1.50
N ALA A 128 11.86 -17.29 1.13
CA ALA A 128 11.42 -18.52 1.77
C ALA A 128 12.49 -19.63 1.68
N SER A 129 12.58 -20.48 2.70
CA SER A 129 13.57 -21.58 2.75
C SER A 129 13.33 -22.67 1.69
N SER A 130 12.14 -22.74 1.10
CA SER A 130 11.79 -23.71 0.04
C SER A 130 10.71 -23.17 -0.89
N ASP A 131 10.59 -23.73 -2.09
CA ASP A 131 9.55 -23.34 -3.07
C ASP A 131 8.15 -23.64 -2.55
N ARG A 132 7.99 -24.78 -1.87
CA ARG A 132 6.73 -25.14 -1.20
C ARG A 132 6.36 -24.10 -0.13
N GLY A 133 7.34 -23.63 0.64
CA GLY A 133 7.17 -22.57 1.63
C GLY A 133 6.72 -21.24 1.00
N GLY A 134 7.41 -20.79 -0.06
CA GLY A 134 7.03 -19.58 -0.79
C GLY A 134 5.67 -19.67 -1.46
N MET A 135 5.32 -20.84 -2.04
CA MET A 135 3.99 -21.09 -2.58
C MET A 135 2.90 -21.00 -1.51
N ARG A 136 3.11 -21.66 -0.36
CA ARG A 136 2.16 -21.60 0.76
C ARG A 136 1.98 -20.18 1.28
N TRP A 137 3.07 -19.43 1.45
CA TRP A 137 3.00 -18.03 1.87
C TRP A 137 2.15 -17.19 0.93
N ARG A 138 2.33 -17.33 -0.39
CA ARG A 138 1.52 -16.60 -1.37
C ARG A 138 0.05 -17.00 -1.34
N GLN A 139 -0.25 -18.29 -1.20
CA GLN A 139 -1.64 -18.75 -1.07
C GLN A 139 -2.31 -18.18 0.18
N ASP A 140 -1.60 -18.20 1.31
CA ASP A 140 -2.09 -17.64 2.57
C ASP A 140 -2.28 -16.12 2.45
N PHE A 141 -1.31 -15.41 1.84
CA PHE A 141 -1.39 -13.97 1.57
C PHE A 141 -2.58 -13.62 0.66
N THR A 142 -2.74 -14.29 -0.49
CA THR A 142 -3.86 -14.08 -1.41
C THR A 142 -5.20 -14.32 -0.73
N ARG A 143 -5.30 -15.38 0.08
CA ARG A 143 -6.52 -15.67 0.85
C ARG A 143 -6.83 -14.54 1.82
N THR A 144 -5.87 -14.16 2.68
CA THR A 144 -6.09 -13.10 3.67
C THR A 144 -6.39 -11.76 3.01
N TYR A 145 -5.66 -11.38 1.96
CA TYR A 145 -5.89 -10.14 1.23
C TYR A 145 -7.30 -10.09 0.62
N LEU A 146 -7.75 -11.18 0.00
CA LEU A 146 -9.09 -11.27 -0.58
C LEU A 146 -10.22 -11.28 0.45
N GLU A 147 -10.01 -11.94 1.58
CA GLU A 147 -11.05 -12.13 2.60
C GLU A 147 -11.14 -10.95 3.58
N ARG A 148 -10.03 -10.24 3.81
CA ARG A 148 -9.94 -9.21 4.85
C ARG A 148 -9.73 -7.81 4.28
N ASP A 149 -8.78 -7.65 3.36
CA ASP A 149 -8.32 -6.32 2.94
C ASP A 149 -9.14 -5.79 1.76
N PHE A 150 -9.44 -6.64 0.78
CA PHE A 150 -10.22 -6.25 -0.40
C PHE A 150 -11.63 -5.72 -0.05
N PRO A 151 -12.40 -6.33 0.89
CA PRO A 151 -13.69 -5.80 1.30
C PRO A 151 -13.63 -4.41 1.95
N LEU A 152 -12.45 -3.95 2.39
CA LEU A 152 -12.25 -2.60 2.94
C LEU A 152 -12.01 -1.54 1.85
N LEU A 153 -11.69 -1.97 0.62
CA LEU A 153 -11.30 -1.09 -0.49
C LEU A 153 -12.45 -0.78 -1.48
N GLY A 154 -13.62 -1.39 -1.32
CA GLY A 154 -14.73 -1.21 -2.26
C GLY A 154 -16.04 -1.90 -1.84
N PRO A 155 -17.02 -2.01 -2.75
CA PRO A 155 -18.29 -2.68 -2.47
C PRO A 155 -18.05 -4.10 -1.94
N ARG A 156 -18.93 -4.59 -1.04
CA ARG A 156 -18.85 -5.94 -0.48
C ARG A 156 -19.02 -7.01 -1.57
N ILE A 157 -17.93 -7.34 -2.27
CA ILE A 157 -17.87 -8.48 -3.18
C ILE A 157 -17.57 -9.73 -2.32
N PRO A 158 -18.37 -10.80 -2.42
CA PRO A 158 -18.07 -12.04 -1.71
C PRO A 158 -16.68 -12.57 -2.08
N ALA A 159 -15.88 -12.98 -1.08
CA ALA A 159 -14.51 -13.47 -1.30
C ALA A 159 -14.45 -14.65 -2.28
N GLU A 160 -15.49 -15.48 -2.29
CA GLU A 160 -15.63 -16.60 -3.23
C GLU A 160 -15.70 -16.13 -4.69
N THR A 161 -16.38 -15.03 -4.95
CA THR A 161 -16.47 -14.46 -6.30
C THR A 161 -15.13 -13.87 -6.74
N LEU A 162 -14.38 -13.24 -5.83
CA LEU A 162 -13.03 -12.76 -6.11
C LEU A 162 -12.04 -13.90 -6.36
N ARG A 163 -12.13 -14.99 -5.58
CA ARG A 163 -11.32 -16.20 -5.81
C ARG A 163 -11.58 -16.80 -7.19
N ARG A 164 -12.86 -16.90 -7.60
CA ARG A 164 -13.23 -17.36 -8.94
C ARG A 164 -12.66 -16.45 -10.02
N PHE A 165 -12.79 -15.12 -9.86
CA PHE A 165 -12.20 -14.15 -10.77
C PHE A 165 -10.69 -14.32 -10.91
N TRP A 166 -9.96 -14.42 -9.79
CA TRP A 166 -8.51 -14.59 -9.80
C TRP A 166 -8.09 -15.92 -10.42
N THR A 167 -8.87 -16.98 -10.19
CA THR A 167 -8.65 -18.29 -10.81
C THR A 167 -8.85 -18.21 -12.32
N ILE A 168 -9.89 -17.52 -12.80
CA ILE A 168 -10.12 -17.30 -14.23
C ILE A 168 -8.95 -16.52 -14.84
N LEU A 169 -8.49 -15.44 -14.19
CA LEU A 169 -7.33 -14.67 -14.65
C LEU A 169 -6.05 -15.52 -14.69
N ALA A 170 -5.81 -16.37 -13.69
CA ALA A 170 -4.63 -17.23 -13.62
C ALA A 170 -4.62 -18.29 -14.74
N HIS A 171 -5.80 -18.78 -15.15
CA HIS A 171 -5.95 -19.74 -16.25
C HIS A 171 -6.04 -19.07 -17.63
N HIS A 172 -6.27 -17.75 -17.68
CA HIS A 172 -6.35 -17.00 -18.91
C HIS A 172 -4.96 -16.56 -19.38
N GLN A 173 -4.30 -17.44 -20.12
CA GLN A 173 -3.00 -17.15 -20.74
C GLN A 173 -3.21 -16.83 -22.24
N SER A 174 -2.74 -15.65 -22.69
CA SER A 174 -2.67 -15.26 -24.12
C SER A 174 -4.00 -15.10 -24.90
N GLY A 175 -5.03 -14.50 -24.31
CA GLY A 175 -6.26 -14.08 -25.03
C GLY A 175 -6.56 -12.58 -24.89
N LEU A 176 -7.39 -12.03 -25.78
CA LEU A 176 -7.98 -10.69 -25.58
C LEU A 176 -8.97 -10.77 -24.41
N LEU A 177 -8.74 -9.96 -23.37
CA LEU A 177 -9.53 -9.98 -22.16
C LEU A 177 -10.93 -9.39 -22.43
N ASN A 178 -11.94 -10.25 -22.62
CA ASN A 178 -13.32 -9.82 -22.83
C ASN A 178 -13.99 -9.51 -21.50
N ALA A 179 -14.02 -8.22 -21.13
CA ALA A 179 -14.63 -7.74 -19.90
C ALA A 179 -16.12 -8.15 -19.76
N ALA A 180 -16.87 -8.25 -20.86
CA ALA A 180 -18.28 -8.65 -20.86
C ALA A 180 -18.47 -10.16 -20.60
N GLU A 181 -17.50 -10.97 -20.99
CA GLU A 181 -17.48 -12.42 -20.71
C GLU A 181 -17.09 -12.69 -19.25
N LEU A 182 -16.09 -11.97 -18.74
CA LEU A 182 -15.73 -11.98 -17.33
C LEU A 182 -16.90 -11.54 -16.44
N ALA A 183 -17.58 -10.44 -16.79
CA ALA A 183 -18.75 -9.95 -16.05
C ALA A 183 -19.91 -10.96 -16.02
N ARG A 184 -20.15 -11.70 -17.11
CA ARG A 184 -21.14 -12.80 -17.13
C ARG A 184 -20.73 -13.96 -16.25
N SER A 185 -19.46 -14.38 -16.28
CA SER A 185 -18.94 -15.50 -15.48
C SER A 185 -18.96 -15.24 -13.97
N LEU A 186 -18.88 -13.96 -13.58
CA LEU A 186 -18.87 -13.50 -12.18
C LEU A 186 -20.26 -13.09 -11.67
N GLY A 187 -21.29 -13.10 -12.53
CA GLY A 187 -22.61 -12.58 -12.25
C GLY A 187 -22.72 -11.08 -12.55
N ALA A 188 -23.86 -10.68 -13.13
CA ALA A 188 -24.08 -9.36 -13.75
C ALA A 188 -23.84 -8.12 -12.85
N HIS A 189 -23.70 -8.30 -11.53
CA HIS A 189 -23.43 -7.21 -10.58
C HIS A 189 -21.97 -6.72 -10.56
N ILE A 190 -21.00 -7.47 -11.10
CA ILE A 190 -19.57 -7.10 -11.07
C ILE A 190 -19.11 -6.32 -12.31
N GLY A 191 -19.83 -6.44 -13.44
CA GLY A 191 -19.49 -5.71 -14.68
C GLY A 191 -19.50 -4.19 -14.52
N SER A 192 -20.40 -3.67 -13.68
CA SER A 192 -20.48 -2.25 -13.30
C SER A 192 -19.22 -1.79 -12.55
N ILE A 193 -18.73 -2.60 -11.60
CA ILE A 193 -17.59 -2.26 -10.73
C ILE A 193 -16.26 -2.30 -11.51
N LEU A 194 -16.09 -3.26 -12.43
CA LEU A 194 -14.89 -3.34 -13.26
C LEU A 194 -14.77 -2.16 -14.24
N SER A 195 -15.90 -1.63 -14.72
CA SER A 195 -15.91 -0.42 -15.57
C SER A 195 -15.49 0.84 -14.80
N GLU A 196 -15.81 0.92 -13.52
CA GLU A 196 -15.51 2.06 -12.65
C GLU A 196 -14.06 2.00 -12.11
N VAL A 197 -13.56 0.81 -11.81
CA VAL A 197 -12.15 0.57 -11.45
C VAL A 197 -11.20 0.79 -12.65
N GLY A 198 -11.64 0.53 -13.89
CA GLY A 198 -10.87 0.84 -15.09
C GLY A 198 -10.81 2.33 -15.45
N ALA A 199 -11.81 3.13 -15.02
CA ALA A 199 -11.85 4.58 -15.25
C ALA A 199 -11.08 5.39 -14.20
N SER A 200 -10.90 4.84 -12.99
CA SER A 200 -10.06 5.42 -11.95
C SER A 200 -8.63 4.93 -12.16
N GLY A 201 -7.79 5.73 -12.85
CA GLY A 201 -6.36 5.45 -13.09
C GLY A 201 -5.54 5.39 -11.79
N LYS A 202 -5.77 4.35 -10.98
CA LYS A 202 -5.10 4.07 -9.71
C LYS A 202 -3.80 3.31 -9.99
N PRO A 203 -2.65 3.75 -9.46
CA PRO A 203 -1.42 2.96 -9.52
C PRO A 203 -1.61 1.70 -8.66
N GLY A 204 -1.49 0.53 -9.29
CA GLY A 204 -1.80 -0.79 -8.70
C GLY A 204 -2.91 -1.54 -9.43
N ALA A 205 -3.72 -0.86 -10.24
CA ALA A 205 -4.58 -1.52 -11.22
C ALA A 205 -3.74 -1.93 -12.43
N VAL A 206 -3.83 -3.19 -12.84
CA VAL A 206 -3.27 -3.65 -14.12
C VAL A 206 -3.93 -2.83 -15.24
N HIS A 207 -3.18 -1.87 -15.79
CA HIS A 207 -3.63 -1.05 -16.90
C HIS A 207 -3.65 -1.88 -18.18
N PHE A 208 -4.84 -2.36 -18.58
CA PHE A 208 -5.05 -2.88 -19.93
C PHE A 208 -5.49 -1.73 -20.85
N ARG A 209 -4.53 -1.14 -21.57
CA ARG A 209 -4.83 -0.20 -22.66
C ARG A 209 -5.09 -1.03 -23.92
N ALA A 210 -6.35 -1.23 -24.28
CA ALA A 210 -6.70 -1.74 -25.61
C ALA A 210 -6.56 -0.59 -26.62
N HIS A 211 -5.55 -0.68 -27.48
CA HIS A 211 -5.39 0.20 -28.64
C HIS A 211 -6.26 -0.36 -29.76
N ASN A 212 -7.38 0.30 -30.08
CA ASN A 212 -8.08 0.05 -31.33
C ASN A 212 -7.66 1.13 -32.34
N GLY A 213 -6.71 0.77 -33.21
CA GLY A 213 -6.77 1.20 -34.62
C GLY A 213 -7.63 0.15 -35.34
N SER A 214 -8.45 0.47 -36.34
CA SER A 214 -8.52 1.64 -37.22
C SER A 214 -9.99 1.93 -37.54
#